data_AF-A0A9D4DIN8-F1
#
_entry.id   AF-A0A9D4DIN8-F1
#
_cell.length_a   1.000
_cell.length_b   1.000
_cell.length_c   1.000
_cell.angle_alpha   90.00
_cell.angle_beta   90.00
_cell.angle_gamma   90.00
#
_symmetry.space_group_name_H-M   'P 1'
#
loop_
_entity.id
_entity.type
_entity.pdbx_description
1 polymer ?
#
loop_
_entity_poly.entity_id
_entity_poly.type
_entity_poly.pdbx_seq_one_letter_code
_entity_poly.pdbx_strand_id
1 'polypeptide(L)'
;MENAEVDARPLIHYLQYLTYGGLGERGNQLNALRFLASYICDKRNRIHMYHIETSLNLLGHCFEMEGNYENALYYYEQSLLRVSTNNAANWHVRRVLRIISG
;
A
#
# COMPACT_ATOMS: atom_id res chain seq x y z
N MET A 1 -7.56 24.80 13.65
CA MET A 1 -7.27 23.40 13.29
C MET A 1 -7.73 23.24 11.85
N GLU A 2 -6.79 23.16 10.91
CA GLU A 2 -7.11 22.76 9.54
C GLU A 2 -7.72 21.36 9.59
N ASN A 3 -8.89 21.17 8.96
CA ASN A 3 -9.47 19.85 8.77
C ASN A 3 -8.44 19.01 8.02
N ALA A 4 -7.85 18.01 8.67
CA ALA A 4 -7.02 17.04 7.99
C ALA A 4 -7.91 16.30 6.99
N GLU A 5 -7.89 16.71 5.72
CA GLU A 5 -8.55 15.96 4.66
C GLU A 5 -7.89 14.58 4.59
N VAL A 6 -8.67 13.56 4.98
CA VAL A 6 -8.26 12.16 4.86
C VAL A 6 -8.29 11.81 3.38
N ASP A 7 -7.12 11.65 2.78
CA ASP A 7 -7.03 11.27 1.37
C ASP A 7 -7.29 9.76 1.20
N ALA A 8 -8.52 9.44 0.83
CA ALA A 8 -8.97 8.06 0.61
C ALA A 8 -8.61 7.50 -0.78
N ARG A 9 -7.95 8.26 -1.67
CA ARG A 9 -7.65 7.84 -3.05
C ARG A 9 -6.88 6.51 -3.15
N PRO A 10 -5.83 6.25 -2.32
CA PRO A 10 -5.12 4.97 -2.38
C PRO A 10 -6.03 3.77 -2.09
N LEU A 11 -6.93 3.91 -1.10
CA LEU A 11 -7.87 2.86 -0.74
C LEU A 11 -8.89 2.61 -1.87
N ILE A 12 -9.38 3.67 -2.52
CA ILE A 12 -10.31 3.55 -3.65
C ILE A 12 -9.68 2.74 -4.79
N HIS A 13 -8.46 3.07 -5.18
CA HIS A 13 -7.77 2.36 -6.27
C HIS A 13 -7.43 0.91 -5.90
N TYR A 14 -7.13 0.65 -4.63
CA TYR A 14 -6.97 -0.72 -4.14
C TYR A 14 -8.26 -1.54 -4.22
N LEU A 15 -9.40 -0.98 -3.79
CA LEU A 15 -10.69 -1.66 -3.90
C LEU A 15 -11.09 -1.90 -5.36
N GLN A 16 -10.79 -0.95 -6.25
CA GLN A 16 -10.94 -1.14 -7.70
C GLN A 16 -10.07 -2.31 -8.19
N TYR A 17 -8.80 -2.39 -7.78
CA TYR A 17 -7.93 -3.51 -8.13
C TYR A 17 -8.52 -4.86 -7.72
N LEU A 18 -9.00 -5.00 -6.47
CA LEU A 18 -9.63 -6.24 -6.00
C LEU A 18 -10.89 -6.58 -6.81
N THR A 19 -11.72 -5.57 -7.08
CA THR A 19 -12.99 -5.76 -7.79
C THR A 19 -12.75 -6.19 -9.23
N TYR A 20 -11.86 -5.51 -9.95
CA TYR A 20 -11.51 -5.88 -11.32
C TYR A 20 -10.82 -7.25 -11.41
N GLY A 21 -10.00 -7.60 -10.42
CA GLY A 21 -9.43 -8.94 -10.30
C GLY A 21 -10.50 -10.02 -10.16
N GLY A 22 -11.50 -9.79 -9.31
CA GLY A 22 -12.64 -10.70 -9.14
C GLY A 22 -13.54 -10.82 -10.37
N LEU A 23 -13.63 -9.76 -11.17
CA LEU A 23 -14.39 -9.74 -12.44
C LEU A 23 -13.59 -10.30 -13.64
N GLY A 24 -12.29 -10.57 -13.48
CA GLY A 24 -11.41 -11.01 -14.57
C GLY A 24 -11.00 -9.88 -15.54
N GLU A 25 -11.26 -8.61 -15.20
CA GLU A 25 -10.94 -7.45 -16.03
C GLU A 25 -9.49 -7.00 -15.86
N ARG A 26 -8.55 -7.82 -16.34
CA ARG A 26 -7.10 -7.63 -16.10
C ARG A 26 -6.56 -6.26 -16.54
N GLY A 27 -7.11 -5.67 -17.61
CA GLY A 27 -6.71 -4.33 -18.06
C GLY A 27 -7.05 -3.23 -17.04
N ASN A 28 -8.27 -3.28 -16.49
CA ASN A 28 -8.74 -2.32 -15.49
C ASN A 28 -8.06 -2.54 -14.13
N GLN A 29 -7.81 -3.81 -13.78
CA GLN A 29 -7.02 -4.18 -12.62
C GLN A 29 -5.61 -3.59 -12.68
N LEU A 30 -4.91 -3.72 -13.80
CA LEU A 30 -3.57 -3.12 -13.98
C LEU A 30 -3.61 -1.59 -13.97
N ASN A 31 -4.64 -0.96 -14.52
CA ASN A 31 -4.81 0.49 -14.43
C ASN A 31 -4.99 0.96 -12.99
N ALA A 32 -5.82 0.28 -12.20
CA ALA A 32 -6.00 0.55 -10.78
C ALA A 32 -4.68 0.42 -10.00
N LEU A 33 -3.89 -0.63 -10.29
CA LEU A 33 -2.55 -0.80 -9.73
C LEU A 33 -1.60 0.35 -10.10
N ARG A 34 -1.65 0.83 -11.35
CA ARG A 34 -0.83 1.97 -11.81
C ARG A 34 -1.21 3.27 -11.10
N PHE A 35 -2.50 3.52 -10.88
CA PHE A 35 -2.97 4.68 -10.11
C PHE A 35 -2.57 4.59 -8.64
N LEU A 36 -2.61 3.40 -8.05
CA LEU A 36 -2.09 3.18 -6.70
C LEU A 36 -0.58 3.45 -6.63
N ALA A 37 0.20 2.97 -7.60
CA ALA A 37 1.65 3.16 -7.65
C ALA A 37 2.06 4.62 -7.90
N SER A 38 1.32 5.36 -8.75
CA SER A 38 1.62 6.76 -9.02
C SER A 38 1.53 7.63 -7.76
N TYR A 39 0.70 7.24 -6.79
CA TYR A 39 0.50 7.96 -5.55
C TYR A 39 1.79 8.06 -4.71
N ILE A 40 2.63 7.03 -4.73
CA ILE A 40 3.93 7.00 -4.04
C ILE A 40 5.01 7.76 -4.84
N CYS A 41 4.90 7.78 -6.16
CA CYS A 41 5.86 8.44 -7.05
C CYS A 41 5.63 9.95 -7.21
N ASP A 42 4.40 10.44 -6.96
CA ASP A 42 4.08 11.86 -7.14
C ASP A 42 4.73 12.71 -6.05
N LYS A 43 5.70 13.54 -6.46
CA LYS A 43 6.39 14.50 -5.59
C LYS A 43 5.46 15.56 -5.00
N ARG A 44 4.30 15.81 -5.63
CA ARG A 44 3.27 16.75 -5.13
C ARG A 44 2.53 16.20 -3.90
N ASN A 45 2.49 14.88 -3.74
CA ASN A 45 1.89 14.22 -2.57
C ASN A 45 2.78 14.22 -1.33
N ARG A 46 3.95 14.89 -1.35
CA ARG A 46 4.79 15.09 -0.16
C ARG A 46 4.07 15.80 0.99
N ILE A 47 3.02 16.56 0.68
CA ILE A 47 2.17 17.24 1.68
C ILE A 47 1.25 16.21 2.40
N HIS A 48 0.84 15.14 1.71
CA HIS A 48 0.05 14.03 2.25
C HIS A 48 0.93 12.87 2.74
N MET A 49 2.04 13.19 3.39
CA MET A 49 3.04 12.22 3.88
C MET A 49 2.46 11.18 4.87
N TYR A 50 1.23 11.38 5.34
CA TYR A 50 0.51 10.58 6.32
C TYR A 50 -0.07 9.25 5.81
N HIS A 51 -0.07 8.98 4.50
CA HIS A 51 -0.66 7.75 3.94
C HIS A 51 0.25 6.99 2.97
N ILE A 52 1.53 7.35 2.90
CA ILE A 52 2.46 6.68 1.99
C ILE A 52 2.75 5.26 2.47
N GLU A 53 2.86 5.05 3.78
CA GLU A 53 2.98 3.74 4.41
C GLU A 53 1.79 2.83 4.07
N THR A 54 0.57 3.37 4.11
CA THR A 54 -0.64 2.64 3.73
C THR A 54 -0.62 2.28 2.25
N SER A 55 -0.26 3.22 1.37
CA SER A 55 -0.17 2.98 -0.07
C SER A 55 0.87 1.90 -0.42
N LEU A 56 2.03 1.92 0.25
CA LEU A 56 3.08 0.92 0.11
C LEU A 56 2.59 -0.46 0.57
N ASN A 57 1.86 -0.53 1.68
CA ASN A 57 1.27 -1.78 2.17
C ASN A 57 0.25 -2.36 1.18
N LEU A 58 -0.63 -1.51 0.63
CA LEU A 58 -1.62 -1.92 -0.36
C LEU A 58 -0.96 -2.45 -1.65
N LEU A 59 0.13 -1.81 -2.12
CA LEU A 59 0.91 -2.35 -3.23
C LEU A 59 1.51 -3.71 -2.93
N GLY A 60 2.08 -3.88 -1.73
CA GLY A 60 2.62 -5.17 -1.28
C GLY A 60 1.58 -6.28 -1.40
N HIS A 61 0.37 -6.02 -0.93
CA HIS A 61 -0.75 -6.95 -1.02
C HIS A 61 -1.17 -7.26 -2.47
N CYS A 62 -1.19 -6.26 -3.35
CA CYS A 62 -1.46 -6.50 -4.77
C CYS A 62 -0.40 -7.43 -5.40
N PHE A 63 0.87 -7.24 -5.10
CA PHE A 63 1.94 -8.12 -5.61
C PHE A 63 1.88 -9.53 -5.02
N GLU A 64 1.51 -9.66 -3.75
CA GLU A 64 1.28 -10.95 -3.09
C GLU A 64 0.16 -11.73 -3.79
N MET A 65 -0.95 -11.06 -4.11
CA MET A 65 -2.07 -11.68 -4.85
C MET A 65 -1.69 -12.17 -6.25
N GLU A 66 -0.75 -11.49 -6.91
CA GLU A 66 -0.21 -11.93 -8.21
C GLU A 66 0.89 -13.01 -8.07
N GLY A 67 1.20 -13.44 -6.85
CA GLY A 67 2.28 -14.40 -6.57
C GLY A 67 3.69 -13.82 -6.70
N ASN A 68 3.83 -12.50 -6.81
CA ASN A 68 5.11 -11.81 -6.89
C ASN A 68 5.61 -11.44 -5.48
N TYR A 69 6.06 -12.47 -4.76
CA TYR A 69 6.46 -12.32 -3.36
C TYR A 69 7.69 -11.43 -3.15
N GLU A 70 8.61 -11.37 -4.13
CA GLU A 70 9.80 -10.50 -4.06
C GLU A 70 9.40 -9.02 -4.02
N ASN A 71 8.54 -8.59 -4.94
CA ASN A 71 8.03 -7.22 -4.93
C ASN A 71 7.12 -6.97 -3.73
N ALA A 72 6.29 -7.95 -3.35
CA ALA A 72 5.44 -7.82 -2.17
C ALA A 72 6.27 -7.51 -0.91
N LEU A 73 7.32 -8.30 -0.67
CA LEU A 73 8.23 -8.11 0.46
C LEU A 73 8.89 -6.74 0.40
N TYR A 74 9.41 -6.33 -0.75
CA TYR A 74 10.01 -5.01 -0.93
C TYR A 74 9.07 -3.87 -0.50
N TYR A 75 7.82 -3.89 -0.98
CA TYR A 75 6.85 -2.84 -0.64
C TYR A 75 6.40 -2.89 0.81
N TYR A 76 6.28 -4.07 1.41
CA TYR A 76 6.03 -4.22 2.84
C TYR A 76 7.17 -3.66 3.69
N GLU A 77 8.43 -3.92 3.32
CA GLU A 77 9.61 -3.35 3.99
C GLU A 77 9.65 -1.83 3.87
N GLN A 78 9.39 -1.29 2.67
CA GLN A 78 9.30 0.16 2.47
C GLN A 78 8.18 0.79 3.31
N SER A 79 7.01 0.14 3.39
CA SER A 79 5.92 0.57 4.26
C SER A 79 6.41 0.66 5.71
N LEU A 80 7.07 -0.39 6.22
CA LEU A 80 7.57 -0.47 7.59
C LEU A 80 8.61 0.59 7.95
N LEU A 81 9.54 0.89 7.02
CA LEU A 81 10.50 1.96 7.22
C LEU A 81 9.80 3.31 7.47
N ARG A 82 8.63 3.51 6.84
CA ARG A 82 7.80 4.71 7.01
C ARG A 82 6.84 4.64 8.20
N VAL A 83 6.43 3.45 8.64
CA VAL A 83 5.59 3.22 9.84
C VAL A 83 6.26 3.70 11.15
N SER A 84 7.58 3.95 11.15
CA SER A 84 8.28 4.60 12.26
C SER A 84 7.70 5.99 12.64
N THR A 85 6.78 6.54 11.83
CA THR A 85 6.09 7.81 12.08
C THR A 85 4.55 7.73 12.23
N ASN A 86 3.96 6.64 12.79
CA ASN A 86 2.57 6.51 13.32
C ASN A 86 1.57 5.65 12.50
N ASN A 87 1.27 4.40 12.92
CA ASN A 87 -0.02 3.72 12.65
C ASN A 87 -0.25 2.53 13.62
N ALA A 88 -1.49 2.37 14.11
CA ALA A 88 -2.00 1.31 14.98
C ALA A 88 -1.86 -0.15 14.46
N ALA A 89 -1.58 -0.37 13.17
CA ALA A 89 -1.39 -1.70 12.59
C ALA A 89 0.00 -2.34 12.85
N ASN A 90 0.91 -1.64 13.53
CA ASN A 90 2.32 -2.02 13.73
C ASN A 90 2.52 -3.32 14.56
N TRP A 91 1.52 -3.76 15.32
CA TRP A 91 1.64 -4.96 16.16
C TRP A 91 1.76 -6.26 15.36
N HIS A 92 1.08 -6.38 14.21
CA HIS A 92 1.03 -7.62 13.43
C HIS A 92 2.37 -7.86 12.70
N VAL A 93 2.91 -6.82 12.08
CA VAL A 93 4.13 -6.95 11.29
C VAL A 93 5.38 -7.11 12.18
N ARG A 94 5.42 -6.44 13.35
CA ARG A 94 6.45 -6.70 14.37
C ARG A 94 6.45 -8.15 14.87
N ARG A 95 5.27 -8.78 14.97
CA ARG A 95 5.14 -10.17 15.39
C ARG A 95 5.74 -11.11 14.35
N VAL A 96 5.44 -10.88 13.07
CA VAL A 96 5.97 -11.71 11.97
C VAL A 96 7.50 -11.57 11.87
N LEU A 97 8.03 -10.34 11.91
CA LEU A 97 9.48 -10.12 11.88
C LEU A 97 10.22 -10.79 13.05
N ARG A 98 9.67 -10.74 14.27
CA ARG A 98 10.28 -11.43 15.43
C ARG A 98 10.38 -12.94 15.26
N ILE A 99 9.46 -13.56 14.52
CA ILE A 99 9.45 -15.00 14.28
C ILE A 99 10.53 -15.38 13.25
N ILE A 100 10.83 -14.49 12.31
CA ILE A 100 11.79 -14.75 11.22
C ILE A 100 13.23 -14.36 11.62
N SER A 101 13.38 -13.47 12.61
CA SER A 101 14.69 -12.94 13.06
C SER A 101 15.28 -13.65 14.30
N GLY A 102 14.58 -14.64 14.85
CA GLY A 102 15.03 -15.45 15.99
C GLY A 102 15.27 -16.88 15.56
#